data_AF-A0A2S2PM40-F1
#
_entry.id   AF-A0A2S2PM40-F1
#
_cell.length_a   1.000
_cell.length_b   1.000
_cell.length_c   1.000
_cell.angle_alpha   90.00
_cell.angle_beta   90.00
_cell.angle_gamma   90.00
#
_symmetry.space_group_name_H-M   'P 1'
#
loop_
_entity.id
_entity.type
_entity.pdbx_description
1 polymer ?
#
loop_
_entity_poly.entity_id
_entity_poly.type
_entity_poly.pdbx_seq_one_letter_code
_entity_poly.pdbx_strand_id
1 'polypeptide(L)'
;IDNFFKLNIEKSKFFIDHYKDLLDVNCYNLKSEITVVKNYLTLTTGKDDISLEDLKTCIVKNVYQNMYKLLQVALTLPISLATCERSFSAIRRIKTWMRSTMVENRFNDLSVLNIEKDLAKKINNNDIVNAFSNKNRYIVLK
;
A
#
# COMPACT_ATOMS: atom_id res chain seq x y z
N ILE A 1 -12.28 -4.15 -5.83
CA ILE A 1 -11.14 -5.06 -5.56
C ILE A 1 -11.67 -6.41 -5.05
N ASP A 2 -12.54 -6.43 -4.04
CA ASP A 2 -13.11 -7.68 -3.52
C ASP A 2 -13.89 -8.50 -4.56
N ASN A 3 -14.55 -7.82 -5.49
CA ASN A 3 -15.22 -8.46 -6.63
C ASN A 3 -14.24 -9.09 -7.64
N PHE A 4 -13.00 -8.61 -7.70
CA PHE A 4 -11.94 -9.19 -8.54
C PHE A 4 -11.40 -10.48 -7.94
N PHE A 5 -11.23 -10.54 -6.61
CA PHE A 5 -10.89 -11.79 -5.91
C PHE A 5 -11.97 -12.87 -6.07
N LYS A 6 -13.23 -12.47 -6.25
CA LYS A 6 -14.35 -13.37 -6.59
C LYS A 6 -14.43 -13.71 -8.09
N LEU A 7 -13.43 -13.33 -8.89
CA LEU A 7 -13.35 -13.54 -10.34
C LEU A 7 -14.60 -13.06 -11.11
N ASN A 8 -15.29 -12.04 -10.59
CA ASN A 8 -16.47 -11.47 -11.23
C ASN A 8 -16.07 -10.32 -12.16
N ILE A 9 -16.02 -10.62 -13.46
CA ILE A 9 -15.57 -9.68 -14.50
C ILE A 9 -16.53 -8.48 -14.63
N GLU A 10 -17.85 -8.69 -14.52
CA GLU A 10 -18.84 -7.62 -14.69
C GLU A 10 -18.74 -6.57 -13.57
N LYS A 11 -18.66 -7.03 -12.32
CA LYS A 11 -18.50 -6.14 -11.17
C LYS A 11 -17.09 -5.55 -11.05
N SER A 12 -16.10 -6.17 -11.68
CA SER A 12 -14.72 -5.70 -11.69
C SER A 12 -14.38 -4.81 -12.89
N LYS A 13 -15.35 -4.49 -13.76
CA LYS A 13 -15.13 -3.69 -14.97
C LYS A 13 -14.50 -2.32 -14.67
N PHE A 14 -14.98 -1.63 -13.62
CA PHE A 14 -14.41 -0.34 -13.19
C PHE A 14 -12.94 -0.43 -12.78
N PHE A 15 -12.56 -1.52 -12.11
CA PHE A 15 -11.18 -1.74 -11.69
C PHE A 15 -10.29 -2.08 -12.89
N ILE A 16 -10.76 -2.91 -13.79
CA ILE A 16 -10.02 -3.30 -15.00
C ILE A 16 -9.80 -2.08 -15.89
N ASP A 17 -10.83 -1.28 -16.14
CA ASP A 17 -10.75 -0.09 -17.00
C ASP A 17 -9.79 0.97 -16.43
N HIS A 18 -9.79 1.16 -15.10
CA HIS A 18 -8.89 2.11 -14.45
C HIS A 18 -7.41 1.75 -14.58
N TYR A 19 -7.07 0.45 -14.56
CA TYR A 19 -5.68 -0.02 -14.62
C TYR A 19 -5.24 -0.55 -15.99
N LYS A 20 -6.16 -0.66 -16.94
CA LYS A 20 -5.94 -1.17 -18.31
C LYS A 20 -4.82 -0.41 -19.02
N ASP A 21 -4.94 0.91 -19.07
CA ASP A 21 -4.02 1.75 -19.84
C ASP A 21 -2.63 1.84 -19.16
N LEU A 22 -2.60 1.75 -17.83
CA LEU A 22 -1.36 1.77 -17.05
C LEU A 22 -0.55 0.47 -17.20
N LEU A 23 -1.22 -0.68 -17.27
CA LEU A 23 -0.60 -2.01 -17.25
C LEU A 23 -0.49 -2.64 -18.64
N ASP A 24 -1.02 -1.97 -19.67
CA ASP A 24 -1.18 -2.48 -21.04
C ASP A 24 -1.85 -3.87 -21.04
N VAL A 25 -3.02 -3.94 -20.41
CA VAL A 25 -3.77 -5.20 -20.23
C VAL A 25 -4.83 -5.34 -21.32
N ASN A 26 -4.73 -6.43 -22.07
CA ASN A 26 -5.74 -6.76 -23.08
C ASN A 26 -6.99 -7.37 -22.41
N CYS A 27 -8.14 -6.69 -22.52
CA CYS A 27 -9.40 -7.12 -21.93
C CYS A 27 -9.91 -8.49 -22.44
N TYR A 28 -9.62 -8.83 -23.70
CA TYR A 28 -10.04 -10.12 -24.28
C TYR A 28 -9.23 -11.27 -23.69
N ASN A 29 -7.91 -11.10 -23.59
CA ASN A 29 -7.02 -12.10 -22.98
C ASN A 29 -7.31 -12.21 -21.48
N LEU A 30 -7.53 -11.09 -20.78
CA LEU A 30 -7.91 -11.13 -19.38
C LEU A 30 -9.22 -11.91 -19.17
N LYS A 31 -10.21 -11.74 -20.05
CA LYS A 31 -11.49 -12.45 -19.96
C LYS A 31 -11.29 -13.96 -20.13
N SER A 32 -10.51 -14.39 -21.11
CA SER A 32 -10.23 -15.82 -21.31
C SER A 32 -9.41 -16.42 -20.17
N GLU A 33 -8.38 -15.72 -19.69
CA GLU A 33 -7.56 -16.12 -18.55
C GLU A 33 -8.41 -16.32 -17.28
N ILE A 34 -9.29 -15.36 -16.97
CA ILE A 34 -10.19 -15.44 -15.81
C ILE A 34 -11.19 -16.60 -15.96
N THR A 35 -11.73 -16.83 -17.15
CA THR A 35 -12.65 -17.95 -17.39
C THR A 35 -11.97 -19.30 -17.19
N VAL A 36 -10.74 -19.47 -17.70
CA VAL A 36 -9.97 -20.71 -17.52
C VAL A 36 -9.67 -20.96 -16.05
N VAL A 37 -9.19 -19.95 -15.34
CA VAL A 37 -8.88 -20.08 -13.90
C VAL A 37 -10.14 -20.31 -13.07
N LYS A 38 -11.25 -19.65 -13.40
CA LYS A 38 -12.53 -19.88 -12.74
C LYS A 38 -12.98 -21.34 -12.91
N ASN A 39 -12.91 -21.88 -14.12
CA ASN A 39 -13.29 -23.27 -14.39
C ASN A 39 -12.37 -24.25 -13.64
N TYR A 40 -11.06 -23.99 -13.63
CA TYR A 40 -10.10 -24.81 -12.88
C TYR A 40 -10.44 -24.83 -11.37
N LEU A 41 -10.70 -23.67 -10.77
CA LEU A 41 -11.01 -23.55 -9.35
C LEU A 41 -12.36 -24.19 -8.98
N THR A 42 -13.36 -24.09 -9.85
CA THR A 42 -14.66 -24.77 -9.63
C THR A 42 -14.51 -26.29 -9.61
N LEU A 43 -13.56 -26.85 -10.38
CA LEU A 43 -13.31 -28.28 -10.45
C LEU A 43 -12.52 -28.79 -9.23
N THR A 44 -11.61 -28.00 -8.67
CA THR A 44 -10.74 -28.41 -7.57
C THR A 44 -11.38 -28.28 -6.19
N THR A 45 -12.23 -27.25 -5.98
CA THR A 45 -12.64 -26.85 -4.62
C THR A 45 -14.11 -27.19 -4.31
N GLY A 46 -14.96 -27.39 -5.32
CA GLY A 46 -16.40 -27.70 -5.14
C GLY A 46 -17.19 -26.65 -4.35
N LYS A 47 -16.59 -25.47 -4.11
CA LYS A 47 -17.16 -24.32 -3.39
C LYS A 47 -16.81 -23.04 -4.15
N ASP A 48 -17.72 -22.08 -4.10
CA ASP A 48 -17.58 -20.77 -4.74
C ASP A 48 -16.55 -19.83 -4.05
N ASP A 49 -16.05 -20.23 -2.86
CA ASP A 49 -15.09 -19.43 -2.09
C ASP A 49 -13.65 -19.78 -2.49
N ILE A 50 -13.06 -18.86 -3.26
CA ILE A 50 -11.71 -18.97 -3.78
C ILE A 50 -10.74 -18.49 -2.70
N SER A 51 -9.92 -19.39 -2.16
CA SER A 51 -8.86 -19.01 -1.22
C SER A 51 -7.68 -18.37 -1.96
N LEU A 52 -7.08 -17.35 -1.35
CA LEU A 52 -5.94 -16.63 -1.93
C LEU A 52 -4.73 -17.55 -2.20
N GLU A 53 -4.56 -18.61 -1.41
CA GLU A 53 -3.46 -19.57 -1.59
C GLU A 53 -3.64 -20.47 -2.83
N ASP A 54 -4.88 -20.83 -3.15
CA ASP A 54 -5.20 -21.55 -4.40
C ASP A 54 -4.92 -20.67 -5.62
N LEU A 55 -5.22 -19.37 -5.47
CA LEU A 55 -4.98 -18.39 -6.53
C LEU A 55 -3.47 -18.20 -6.79
N LYS A 56 -2.63 -18.16 -5.75
CA LYS A 56 -1.16 -18.05 -5.89
C LYS A 56 -0.54 -19.26 -6.58
N THR A 57 -1.03 -20.46 -6.30
CA THR A 57 -0.49 -21.69 -6.88
C THR A 57 -0.90 -21.88 -8.34
N CYS A 58 -2.08 -21.40 -8.73
CA CYS A 58 -2.59 -21.50 -10.10
C CYS A 58 -2.02 -20.45 -11.06
N ILE A 59 -1.70 -19.25 -10.57
CA ILE A 59 -1.31 -18.14 -11.43
C ILE A 59 0.21 -18.16 -11.64
N VAL A 60 0.61 -18.86 -12.70
CA VAL A 60 1.98 -18.80 -13.20
C VAL A 60 2.16 -17.54 -14.05
N LYS A 61 3.14 -16.69 -13.69
CA LYS A 61 3.43 -15.40 -14.35
C LYS A 61 3.58 -15.50 -15.88
N ASN A 62 4.14 -16.60 -16.38
CA ASN A 62 4.34 -16.82 -17.82
C ASN A 62 3.07 -17.24 -18.58
N VAL A 63 2.07 -17.79 -17.89
CA VAL A 63 0.84 -18.30 -18.51
C VAL A 63 -0.29 -17.27 -18.43
N TYR A 64 -0.36 -16.54 -17.32
CA TYR A 64 -1.45 -15.60 -17.01
C TYR A 64 -0.91 -14.19 -16.75
N GLN A 65 -0.23 -13.60 -17.74
CA GLN A 65 0.50 -12.35 -17.57
C GLN A 65 -0.41 -11.16 -17.23
N ASN A 66 -1.59 -11.08 -17.85
CA ASN A 66 -2.54 -9.98 -17.63
C ASN A 66 -3.17 -10.06 -16.25
N MET A 67 -3.65 -11.25 -15.91
CA MET A 67 -4.26 -11.50 -14.61
C MET A 67 -3.24 -11.37 -13.46
N TYR A 68 -2.00 -11.82 -13.65
CA TYR A 68 -0.93 -11.69 -12.66
C TYR A 68 -0.63 -10.22 -12.33
N LYS A 69 -0.47 -9.36 -13.35
CA LYS A 69 -0.27 -7.91 -13.17
C LYS A 69 -1.41 -7.29 -12.35
N LEU A 70 -2.65 -7.63 -12.71
CA LEU A 70 -3.82 -7.04 -12.08
C LEU A 70 -4.02 -7.55 -10.64
N LEU A 71 -3.71 -8.81 -10.38
CA LEU A 71 -3.69 -9.39 -9.04
C LEU A 71 -2.64 -8.74 -8.14
N GLN A 72 -1.45 -8.47 -8.68
CA GLN A 72 -0.40 -7.77 -7.92
C GLN A 72 -0.90 -6.41 -7.45
N VAL A 73 -1.54 -5.63 -8.34
CA VAL A 73 -2.16 -4.36 -7.97
C VAL A 73 -3.24 -4.56 -6.91
N ALA A 74 -4.16 -5.51 -7.13
CA ALA A 74 -5.23 -5.81 -6.18
C ALA A 74 -4.72 -6.14 -4.77
N LEU A 75 -3.58 -6.84 -4.65
CA LEU A 75 -2.95 -7.18 -3.37
C LEU A 75 -2.19 -6.00 -2.75
N THR A 76 -1.57 -5.15 -3.56
CA THR A 76 -0.83 -3.96 -3.04
C THR A 76 -1.74 -2.87 -2.51
N LEU A 77 -2.95 -2.71 -3.07
CA LEU A 77 -3.90 -1.67 -2.66
C LEU A 77 -4.28 -1.70 -1.17
N PRO A 78 -4.75 -2.83 -0.58
CA PRO A 78 -5.07 -2.88 0.84
C PRO A 78 -3.85 -2.63 1.73
N ILE A 79 -2.67 -3.08 1.31
CA ILE A 79 -1.40 -2.86 2.04
C ILE A 79 -1.04 -1.38 2.06
N SER A 80 -1.17 -0.71 0.91
CA SER A 80 -0.93 0.74 0.80
C SER A 80 -1.95 1.52 1.63
N LEU A 81 -3.23 1.13 1.59
CA LEU A 81 -4.29 1.76 2.39
C LEU A 81 -3.99 1.68 3.88
N ALA A 82 -3.66 0.49 4.39
CA ALA A 82 -3.30 0.31 5.80
C ALA A 82 -2.07 1.15 6.21
N THR A 83 -1.09 1.29 5.32
CA THR A 83 0.11 2.11 5.55
C THR A 83 -0.22 3.61 5.57
N CYS A 84 -1.08 4.06 4.65
CA CYS A 84 -1.59 5.43 4.64
C CYS A 84 -2.38 5.74 5.91
N GLU A 85 -3.31 4.86 6.33
CA GLU A 85 -4.08 5.02 7.57
C GLU A 85 -3.19 5.11 8.80
N ARG A 86 -2.17 4.24 8.90
CA ARG A 86 -1.16 4.30 9.96
C ARG A 86 -0.45 5.66 9.97
N SER A 87 -0.06 6.16 8.80
CA SER A 87 0.64 7.45 8.66
C SER A 87 -0.25 8.62 9.04
N PHE A 88 -1.49 8.67 8.57
CA PHE A 88 -2.47 9.69 8.96
C PHE A 88 -2.80 9.64 10.46
N SER A 89 -2.90 8.45 11.05
CA SER A 89 -3.08 8.28 12.49
C SER A 89 -1.90 8.85 13.29
N ALA A 90 -0.66 8.58 12.85
CA ALA A 90 0.54 9.15 13.46
C ALA A 90 0.53 10.70 13.38
N ILE A 91 0.24 11.25 12.19
CA ILE A 91 0.11 12.69 11.98
C ILE A 91 -0.95 13.31 12.90
N ARG A 92 -2.13 12.67 13.00
CA ARG A 92 -3.22 13.14 13.87
C ARG A 92 -2.81 13.20 15.35
N ARG A 93 -1.94 12.30 15.80
CA ARG A 93 -1.40 12.32 17.17
C ARG A 93 -0.40 13.46 17.39
N ILE A 94 0.31 13.89 16.35
CA ILE A 94 1.29 15.00 16.42
C ILE A 94 0.60 16.36 16.36
N LYS A 95 -0.41 16.48 15.50
CA LYS A 95 -1.18 17.71 15.28
C LYS A 95 -2.39 17.74 16.23
N THR A 96 -2.14 18.14 17.47
CA THR A 96 -3.19 18.36 18.48
C THR A 96 -3.62 19.81 18.55
N TRP A 97 -4.79 20.09 19.13
CA TRP A 97 -5.35 21.44 19.23
C TRP A 97 -4.41 22.44 19.93
N MET A 98 -3.76 22.02 21.02
CA MET A 98 -2.74 22.83 21.72
C MET A 98 -1.48 23.10 20.90
N ARG A 99 -1.23 22.31 19.84
CA ARG A 99 -0.07 22.43 18.94
C ARG A 99 -0.45 23.00 17.57
N SER A 100 -1.60 23.65 17.47
CA SER A 100 -2.13 24.21 16.22
C SER A 100 -1.27 25.33 15.63
N THR A 101 -0.45 26.01 16.44
CA THR A 101 0.46 27.09 16.02
C THR A 101 1.87 26.63 15.62
N MET A 102 2.07 25.31 15.50
CA MET A 102 3.37 24.73 15.15
C MET A 102 3.76 25.00 13.70
N VAL A 103 5.02 25.41 13.47
CA VAL A 103 5.55 25.65 12.12
C VAL A 103 5.59 24.35 11.30
N GLU A 104 5.19 24.44 10.04
CA GLU A 104 5.07 23.29 9.12
C GLU A 104 6.37 22.49 8.97
N ASN A 105 7.53 23.15 8.89
CA ASN A 105 8.83 22.47 8.82
C ASN A 105 9.04 21.51 10.01
N ARG A 106 8.80 22.01 11.23
CA ARG A 106 8.93 21.21 12.45
C ARG A 106 7.90 20.08 12.49
N PHE A 107 6.70 20.30 11.93
CA PHE A 107 5.64 19.31 11.88
C PHE A 107 5.99 18.18 10.92
N ASN A 108 6.51 18.50 9.74
CA ASN A 108 6.96 17.52 8.76
C ASN A 108 8.10 16.65 9.34
N ASP A 109 9.12 17.27 9.93
CA ASP A 109 10.25 16.57 10.54
C ASP A 109 9.79 15.60 11.64
N LEU A 110 8.87 16.04 12.50
CA LEU A 110 8.30 15.18 13.55
C LEU A 110 7.41 14.07 13.01
N SER A 111 6.71 14.30 11.90
CA SER A 111 5.88 13.30 11.24
C SER A 111 6.74 12.17 10.67
N VAL A 112 7.82 12.51 9.97
CA VAL A 112 8.79 11.53 9.46
C VAL A 112 9.38 10.71 10.62
N LEU A 113 9.83 11.36 11.69
CA LEU A 113 10.37 10.68 12.88
C LEU A 113 9.38 9.71 13.54
N ASN A 114 8.08 10.04 13.54
CA ASN A 114 7.05 9.19 14.16
C ASN A 114 6.59 8.05 13.25
N ILE A 115 6.49 8.27 11.94
CA ILE A 115 6.14 7.23 10.96
C ILE A 115 7.30 6.22 10.90
N GLU A 116 8.53 6.71 10.78
CA GLU A 116 9.75 5.91 10.73
C GLU A 116 10.36 5.67 12.12
N LYS A 117 9.51 5.46 13.14
CA LYS A 117 9.94 5.31 14.53
C LYS A 117 10.97 4.20 14.72
N ASP A 118 10.88 3.12 13.95
CA ASP A 118 11.80 1.98 14.07
C ASP A 118 13.19 2.28 13.49
N LEU A 119 13.28 3.18 12.50
CA LEU A 119 14.55 3.73 12.05
C LEU A 119 15.08 4.76 13.06
N ALA A 120 14.21 5.63 13.58
CA ALA A 120 14.58 6.65 14.57
C ALA A 120 15.18 6.03 15.86
N LYS A 121 14.67 4.88 16.31
CA LYS A 121 15.22 4.13 17.46
C LYS A 121 16.64 3.60 17.24
N LYS A 122 17.06 3.40 15.98
CA LYS A 122 18.41 2.93 15.65
C LYS A 122 19.44 4.06 15.71
N ILE A 123 19.00 5.31 15.76
CA ILE A 123 19.87 6.47 15.89
C ILE A 123 20.40 6.53 17.33
N ASN A 124 21.71 6.71 17.49
CA ASN A 124 22.34 6.80 18.79
C ASN A 124 22.03 8.16 19.45
N ASN A 125 21.48 8.12 20.65
CA ASN A 125 21.13 9.33 21.40
C ASN A 125 22.35 10.20 21.72
N ASN A 126 23.53 9.60 21.92
CA ASN A 126 24.75 10.36 22.23
C ASN A 126 25.16 11.25 21.05
N ASP A 127 24.98 10.78 19.82
CA ASP A 127 25.29 11.55 18.62
C ASP A 127 24.32 12.73 18.45
N ILE A 128 23.05 12.53 18.80
CA ILE A 128 22.04 13.60 18.81
C ILE A 128 22.41 14.68 19.82
N VAL A 129 22.79 14.29 21.04
CA VAL A 129 23.18 15.24 22.09
C VAL A 129 24.45 16.01 21.69
N ASN A 130 25.45 15.32 21.15
CA ASN A 130 26.68 15.95 20.67
C ASN A 130 26.42 16.93 19.53
N ALA A 131 25.61 16.54 18.53
CA ALA A 131 25.22 17.41 17.43
C ALA A 131 24.40 18.63 17.91
N PHE A 132 23.54 18.44 18.92
CA PHE A 132 22.77 19.53 19.52
C PHE A 132 23.64 20.47 20.37
N SER A 133 24.69 19.94 21.01
CA SER A 133 25.66 20.71 21.79
C SER A 133 26.55 21.59 20.90
N ASN A 134 26.99 21.05 19.76
CA ASN A 134 27.88 21.76 18.83
C ASN A 134 27.20 22.90 18.05
N LYS A 135 25.87 23.04 18.14
CA LYS A 135 25.13 24.09 17.43
C LYS A 135 25.12 25.38 18.25
N ASN A 136 25.68 26.47 17.74
CA ASN A 136 25.70 27.77 18.43
C ASN A 136 24.27 28.32 18.63
N ARG A 137 23.86 28.46 19.89
CA ARG A 137 22.54 28.98 20.30
C ARG A 137 22.66 30.40 20.83
N TYR A 138 23.12 31.33 20.01
CA TYR A 138 23.01 32.74 20.37
C TYR A 138 21.59 33.20 20.11
N ILE A 139 20.91 33.66 21.16
CA ILE A 139 19.65 34.40 21.03
C ILE A 139 20.05 35.79 20.55
N VAL A 140 19.77 36.10 19.28
CA VAL A 140 19.93 37.46 18.77
C VAL A 140 18.78 38.28 19.34
N LEU A 141 19.04 38.97 20.46
CA LEU A 141 18.13 39.98 20.99
C LEU A 141 18.18 41.18 20.03
N LYS A 142 17.03 41.54 19.48
CA LYS A 142 16.85 42.64 18.54
C LYS A 142 16.07 43.76 19.21
#